data_AF-A0A2N2E0U2-F1
#
_entry.id   AF-A0A2N2E0U2-F1
#
_cell.length_a   1.000
_cell.length_b   1.000
_cell.length_c   1.000
_cell.angle_alpha   90.00
_cell.angle_beta   90.00
_cell.angle_gamma   90.00
#
_symmetry.space_group_name_H-M   'P 1'
#
loop_
_entity.id
_entity.type
_entity.pdbx_description
1 polymer ?
#
loop_
_entity_poly.entity_id
_entity_poly.type
_entity_poly.pdbx_seq_one_letter_code
_entity_poly.pdbx_strand_id
1 'polypeptide(L)' 'MGNLRQNPNEMTDHHIICSSRGGLSDKRNIKRVPDGFHNAFHQVFENLMPAEIYDYLDEVWFNPKRSFISPALWLKERD' A
#
# COMPACT_ATOMS: atom_id res chain seq x y z
N MET A 1 -20.10 -15.29 13.52
CA MET A 1 -18.83 -15.86 13.02
C MET A 1 -17.72 -14.99 13.57
N GLY A 2 -16.87 -15.55 14.44
CA GLY A 2 -15.96 -14.75 15.28
C GLY A 2 -14.90 -14.03 14.45
N ASN A 3 -14.75 -12.73 14.69
CA ASN A 3 -13.57 -11.96 14.29
C ASN A 3 -12.34 -12.61 14.95
N LEU A 4 -11.62 -13.45 14.19
CA LEU A 4 -10.25 -13.79 14.53
C LEU A 4 -9.49 -12.46 14.53
N ARG A 5 -9.21 -11.94 15.72
CA ARG A 5 -8.31 -10.80 15.88
C ARG A 5 -6.98 -11.27 15.28
N GLN A 6 -6.64 -10.75 14.10
CA GLN A 6 -5.35 -11.01 13.50
C GLN A 6 -4.28 -10.69 14.53
N ASN A 7 -3.35 -11.62 14.75
CA ASN A 7 -2.25 -11.38 15.67
C ASN A 7 -1.36 -10.32 15.02
N PRO A 8 -1.25 -9.10 15.57
CA PRO A 8 -0.51 -8.02 14.91
C PRO A 8 0.98 -8.36 14.72
N ASN A 9 1.49 -9.36 15.45
CA ASN A 9 2.85 -9.85 15.36
C ASN A 9 3.01 -11.06 14.42
N GLU A 10 1.94 -11.57 13.82
CA GLU A 10 2.02 -12.63 12.81
C GLU A 10 2.74 -12.07 11.57
N MET A 11 3.80 -12.76 11.13
CA MET A 11 4.57 -12.32 9.97
C MET A 11 3.86 -12.75 8.69
N THR A 12 3.55 -11.80 7.82
CA THR A 12 2.94 -12.04 6.51
C THR A 12 3.86 -11.58 5.39
N ASP A 13 3.69 -12.16 4.20
CA ASP A 13 4.43 -11.79 3.00
C ASP A 13 3.77 -10.59 2.34
N HIS A 14 4.46 -9.46 2.30
CA HIS A 14 4.02 -8.24 1.63
C HIS A 14 4.77 -8.06 0.31
N HIS A 15 4.03 -7.83 -0.78
CA HIS A 15 4.60 -7.54 -2.09
C HIS A 15 4.94 -6.05 -2.23
N ILE A 16 6.19 -5.74 -2.56
CA ILE A 16 6.66 -4.37 -2.86
C ILE A 16 5.97 -3.83 -4.12
N ILE A 17 5.88 -4.67 -5.15
CA ILE A 17 5.05 -4.48 -6.34
C ILE A 17 3.86 -5.42 -6.20
N CYS A 18 2.65 -4.89 -6.09
CA CYS A 18 1.45 -5.70 -5.96
C CYS A 18 1.24 -6.62 -7.18
N SER A 19 0.67 -7.80 -6.96
CA SER A 19 0.40 -8.77 -8.03
C SER A 19 -0.56 -8.23 -9.10
N SER A 20 -1.54 -7.41 -8.69
CA SER A 20 -2.45 -6.66 -9.58
C SER A 20 -1.72 -5.70 -10.54
N ARG A 21 -0.43 -5.44 -10.29
CA ARG A 21 0.45 -4.56 -11.06
C ARG A 21 1.63 -5.30 -11.69
N GLY A 22 1.51 -6.63 -11.81
CA GLY A 22 2.55 -7.47 -12.42
C GLY A 22 3.68 -7.87 -11.47
N GLY A 23 3.52 -7.62 -10.16
CA GLY A 23 4.48 -8.06 -9.17
C GLY A 23 4.56 -9.57 -9.02
N LEU A 24 5.77 -10.12 -9.07
CA LEU A 24 6.01 -11.55 -8.95
C LEU A 24 6.20 -11.96 -7.47
N SER A 25 5.89 -13.21 -7.15
CA SER A 25 6.17 -13.81 -5.84
C SER A 25 7.61 -14.31 -5.74
N ASP A 26 8.58 -13.43 -6.03
CA ASP A 26 10.00 -13.73 -5.89
C ASP A 26 10.61 -13.02 -4.67
N LYS A 27 11.74 -13.54 -4.16
CA LYS A 27 12.38 -13.06 -2.92
C LYS A 27 12.82 -11.60 -2.97
N ARG A 28 12.92 -10.97 -4.15
CA ARG A 28 13.30 -9.56 -4.32
C ARG A 28 12.08 -8.64 -4.25
N ASN A 29 10.88 -9.18 -4.50
CA ASN A 29 9.62 -8.44 -4.47
C ASN A 29 8.79 -8.71 -3.20
N ILE A 30 9.15 -9.70 -2.39
CA ILE A 30 8.46 -10.02 -1.13
C ILE A 30 9.29 -9.56 0.06
N LYS A 31 8.63 -8.89 1.01
CA LYS A 31 9.17 -8.57 2.33
C LYS A 31 8.26 -9.15 3.40
N ARG A 32 8.82 -9.92 4.35
CA ARG A 32 8.05 -10.35 5.51
C ARG A 32 7.89 -9.21 6.50
N VAL A 33 6.66 -8.89 6.86
CA VAL A 33 6.34 -7.83 7.84
C VAL A 33 5.26 -8.32 8.79
N PRO A 34 5.14 -7.76 10.02
CA PRO A 34 4.00 -8.06 10.87
C PRO A 34 2.68 -7.65 10.21
N ASP A 35 1.65 -8.46 10.38
CA ASP A 35 0.33 -8.31 9.75
C ASP A 35 -0.30 -6.94 10.02
N GLY A 36 -0.12 -6.41 11.22
CA GLY A 36 -0.59 -5.06 11.56
C GLY A 36 0.00 -3.98 10.63
N PHE A 37 1.29 -4.08 10.30
CA PHE A 37 1.93 -3.16 9.36
C PHE A 37 1.53 -3.43 7.91
N HIS A 38 1.35 -4.71 7.54
CA HIS A 38 0.86 -5.08 6.22
C HIS A 38 -0.52 -4.47 5.92
N ASN A 39 -1.46 -4.65 6.85
CA ASN A 39 -2.81 -4.11 6.72
C ASN A 39 -2.83 -2.58 6.75
N ALA A 40 -2.08 -1.96 7.66
CA ALA A 40 -1.99 -0.49 7.71
C ALA A 40 -1.45 0.09 6.40
N PHE A 41 -0.45 -0.55 5.79
CA PHE A 41 0.07 -0.14 4.50
C PHE A 41 -1.02 -0.15 3.42
N HIS A 42 -1.76 -1.25 3.27
CA HIS A 42 -2.82 -1.34 2.25
C HIS A 42 -4.05 -0.48 2.57
N GLN A 43 -4.31 -0.16 3.84
CA GLN A 43 -5.35 0.79 4.21
C GLN A 43 -5.00 2.22 3.82
N VAL A 44 -3.73 2.61 3.94
CA VAL A 44 -3.29 3.99 3.68
C VAL A 44 -2.92 4.22 2.22
N PHE A 45 -2.27 3.25 1.57
CA PHE A 45 -1.67 3.39 0.24
C PHE A 45 -2.27 2.47 -0.82
N GLU A 46 -3.23 1.62 -0.44
CA GLU A 46 -3.86 0.64 -1.34
C GLU A 46 -2.81 -0.19 -2.11
N ASN A 47 -2.77 -0.09 -3.44
CA ASN A 47 -1.85 -0.80 -4.32
C ASN A 47 -0.84 0.14 -5.01
N LEU A 48 -0.56 1.30 -4.42
CA LEU A 48 0.46 2.20 -4.94
C LEU A 48 1.85 1.56 -4.86
N MET A 49 2.65 1.83 -5.87
CA MET A 49 4.06 1.49 -5.91
C MET A 49 4.86 2.43 -5.01
N PRO A 50 6.05 2.04 -4.52
CA PRO A 50 6.86 2.88 -3.66
C PRO A 50 7.10 4.30 -4.22
N ALA A 51 7.41 4.41 -5.52
CA ALA A 51 7.59 5.72 -6.17
C ALA A 51 6.30 6.57 -6.16
N GLU A 52 5.15 5.94 -6.39
CA GLU A 52 3.86 6.62 -6.41
C GLU A 52 3.39 7.02 -5.02
N ILE A 53 3.78 6.28 -3.97
CA ILE A 53 3.53 6.69 -2.60
C ILE A 53 4.23 8.01 -2.30
N TYR A 54 5.47 8.20 -2.78
CA TYR A 54 6.16 9.47 -2.63
C TYR A 54 5.41 10.60 -3.36
N ASP A 55 5.01 10.38 -4.61
CA ASP A 55 4.26 11.38 -5.38
C ASP A 55 2.91 11.71 -4.74
N TYR A 56 2.16 10.70 -4.26
CA TYR A 56 0.89 10.87 -3.57
C TYR A 56 1.04 11.66 -2.26
N LEU A 57 2.06 11.34 -1.46
CA LEU A 57 2.36 12.09 -0.24
C LEU A 57 2.72 13.55 -0.56
N ASP A 58 3.50 13.81 -1.61
CA ASP A 58 3.80 15.18 -2.03
C ASP A 58 2.53 15.92 -2.47
N GLU A 59 1.77 15.39 -3.41
CA GLU A 59 0.67 16.10 -4.07
C GLU A 59 -0.61 16.23 -3.24
N VAL A 60 -0.83 15.32 -2.29
CA VAL A 60 -2.10 15.19 -1.56
C VAL A 60 -1.96 15.49 -0.07
N TRP A 61 -0.83 15.14 0.56
CA TRP A 61 -0.65 15.29 2.00
C TRP A 61 0.19 16.51 2.39
N PHE A 62 1.34 16.72 1.73
CA PHE A 62 2.31 17.73 2.14
C PHE A 62 2.14 19.04 1.38
N ASN A 63 1.93 18.97 0.07
CA ASN A 63 1.65 20.13 -0.76
C ASN A 63 0.20 20.05 -1.24
N PRO A 64 -0.64 21.09 -1.04
CA PRO A 64 -2.04 21.09 -1.45
C PRO A 64 -2.17 21.36 -2.97
N LYS A 65 -1.35 20.73 -3.81
CA LYS A 65 -1.51 20.79 -5.28
C LYS A 65 -2.83 20.15 -5.68
N ARG A 66 -3.29 19.16 -4.91
CA ARG A 66 -4.59 18.50 -5.03
C ARG A 66 -5.35 18.53 -3.71
N SER A 67 -6.67 18.43 -3.80
CA SER A 67 -7.53 18.13 -2.64
C SER A 67 -7.24 16.72 -2.12
N PHE A 68 -7.57 16.47 -0.86
CA PHE A 68 -7.43 15.13 -0.29
C PHE A 68 -8.33 14.13 -1.02
N ILE A 69 -7.72 13.11 -1.63
CA ILE A 69 -8.37 12.03 -2.37
C ILE A 69 -7.71 10.69 -2.04
N SER A 70 -8.40 9.57 -2.29
CA SER A 70 -7.84 8.25 -2.02
C SER A 70 -6.69 7.91 -2.97
N PRO A 71 -5.74 7.04 -2.58
CA PRO A 71 -4.67 6.56 -3.45
C PRO A 71 -5.16 6.03 -4.81
N ALA A 72 -6.24 5.24 -4.84
CA ALA A 72 -6.79 4.74 -6.10
C ALA A 72 -7.39 5.83 -7.00
N LEU A 73 -8.07 6.83 -6.42
CA LEU A 73 -8.60 7.95 -7.21
C LEU A 73 -7.47 8.82 -7.76
N TRP A 74 -6.46 9.11 -6.92
CA TRP A 74 -5.28 9.86 -7.34
C TRP A 74 -4.55 9.17 -8.50
N LEU A 75 -4.36 7.85 -8.44
CA LEU A 75 -3.70 7.10 -9.51
C LEU A 75 -4.49 7.19 -10.83
N LYS A 76 -5.83 7.07 -10.77
CA LYS A 76 -6.71 7.16 -11.94
C LYS A 76 -6.69 8.54 -12.60
N GLU A 77 -6.48 9.61 -11.84
CA GLU A 77 -6.43 10.99 -12.35
C GLU A 77 -5.04 11.40 -12.88
N ARG A 78 -4.03 10.53 -12.78
CA ARG A 78 -2.67 10.80 -13.24
C ARG A 78 -2.38 10.28 -14.65
N ASP A 79 -3.10 9.25 -15.07
CA ASP A 79 -3.04 8.64 -16.41
C ASP A 79 -3.97 9.37 -17.42
#